data_AF-A0A937NVP8-F1
#
_entry.id   AF-A0A937NVP8-F1
#
_cell.length_a   1.000
_cell.length_b   1.000
_cell.length_c   1.000
_cell.angle_alpha   90.00
_cell.angle_beta   90.00
_cell.angle_gamma   90.00
#
_symmetry.space_group_name_H-M   'P 1'
#
loop_
_entity.id
_entity.type
_entity.pdbx_description
1 polymer ?
#
loop_
_entity_poly.entity_id
_entity_poly.type
_entity_poly.pdbx_seq_one_letter_code
_entity_poly.pdbx_strand_id
1 'polypeptide(L)'
;LNEKDKAFLERLKQLIDQDAVWIERTFESPLYFVLRGNYGDRVERMFKLTRQGVRWRFWRLFNDIYVSAYETIIFIEKQLGPEFRQDALIIAHDRFVRRQHALQGLSFKEANPYRNQDED
;
A
#
# COMPACT_ATOMS: atom_id res chain seq x y z
N LEU A 1 -5.07 0.73 -2.78
CA LEU A 1 -4.04 -0.33 -2.88
C LEU A 1 -4.69 -1.60 -3.38
N ASN A 2 -4.05 -2.33 -4.29
CA ASN A 2 -4.58 -3.61 -4.77
C ASN A 2 -4.07 -4.79 -3.92
N GLU A 3 -4.54 -6.01 -4.18
CA GLU A 3 -4.10 -7.20 -3.44
C GLU A 3 -2.60 -7.46 -3.55
N LYS A 4 -1.98 -7.17 -4.70
CA LYS A 4 -0.54 -7.30 -4.89
C LYS A 4 0.24 -6.31 -4.01
N ASP A 5 -0.30 -5.12 -3.79
CA ASP A 5 0.27 -4.11 -2.90
C ASP A 5 0.17 -4.57 -1.45
N LYS A 6 -0.98 -5.13 -1.05
CA LYS A 6 -1.19 -5.71 0.27
C LYS A 6 -0.21 -6.86 0.54
N ALA A 7 -0.14 -7.84 -0.36
CA ALA A 7 0.78 -8.98 -0.25
C ALA A 7 2.26 -8.55 -0.21
N PHE A 8 2.62 -7.48 -0.94
CA PHE A 8 3.95 -6.91 -0.87
C PHE A 8 4.23 -6.30 0.51
N LEU A 9 3.30 -5.52 1.08
CA LEU A 9 3.46 -4.93 2.41
C LEU A 9 3.55 -6.00 3.51
N GLU A 10 2.76 -7.06 3.44
CA GLU A 10 2.82 -8.19 4.37
C GLU A 10 4.19 -8.89 4.34
N ARG A 11 4.71 -9.16 3.14
CA ARG A 11 6.05 -9.75 2.96
C ARG A 11 7.15 -8.80 3.41
N LEU A 12 7.05 -7.52 3.08
CA LEU A 12 8.00 -6.50 3.52
C LEU A 12 8.05 -6.41 5.03
N LYS A 13 6.89 -6.45 5.70
CA LYS A 13 6.81 -6.48 7.16
C LYS A 13 7.56 -7.67 7.74
N GLN A 14 7.38 -8.88 7.20
CA GLN A 14 8.09 -10.07 7.67
C GLN A 14 9.62 -9.92 7.60
N LEU A 15 10.15 -9.27 6.56
CA LEU A 15 11.59 -9.03 6.47
C LEU A 15 12.08 -7.96 7.43
N ILE A 16 11.29 -6.91 7.66
CA ILE A 16 11.61 -5.87 8.65
C ILE A 16 11.63 -6.48 10.05
N ASP A 17 10.62 -7.29 10.38
CA ASP A 17 10.54 -7.99 11.67
C ASP A 17 11.68 -9.02 11.87
N GLN A 18 12.39 -9.41 10.80
CA GLN A 18 13.56 -10.29 10.82
C GLN A 18 14.89 -9.52 10.76
N ASP A 19 14.86 -8.18 10.81
CA ASP A 19 16.01 -7.29 10.60
C ASP A 19 16.78 -7.56 9.28
N ALA A 20 16.14 -8.22 8.32
CA ALA A 20 16.75 -8.54 7.04
C ALA A 20 16.83 -7.29 6.14
N VAL A 21 15.89 -6.37 6.35
CA VAL A 21 15.71 -5.13 5.60
C VAL A 21 15.18 -4.03 6.51
N TRP A 22 15.48 -2.77 6.21
CA TRP A 22 14.92 -1.61 6.88
C TRP A 22 14.60 -0.51 5.87
N ILE A 23 13.75 0.42 6.28
CA ILE A 23 13.38 1.59 5.47
C ILE A 23 14.12 2.80 6.02
N GLU A 24 14.77 3.55 5.15
CA GLU A 24 15.53 4.74 5.48
C GLU A 24 15.10 5.89 4.56
N ARG A 25 15.17 7.14 5.03
CA ARG A 25 15.03 8.33 4.19
C ARG A 25 16.41 8.78 3.71
N THR A 26 16.53 9.24 2.47
CA THR A 26 17.76 9.90 2.03
C THR A 26 18.09 11.15 2.85
N PHE A 27 19.37 11.49 2.93
CA PHE A 27 19.83 12.67 3.69
C PHE A 27 19.80 13.95 2.87
N GLU A 28 19.96 13.84 1.55
CA GLU A 28 20.05 14.96 0.63
C GLU A 28 18.83 15.06 -0.29
N SER A 29 18.48 16.28 -0.67
CA SER A 29 17.36 16.58 -1.55
C SER A 29 17.63 16.10 -2.99
N PRO A 30 16.63 15.54 -3.70
CA PRO A 30 15.27 15.27 -3.26
C PRO A 30 15.21 14.15 -2.20
N LEU A 31 14.35 14.35 -1.19
CA LEU A 31 14.16 13.39 -0.11
C LEU A 31 13.22 12.27 -0.55
N TYR A 32 13.62 11.02 -0.35
CA TYR A 32 12.77 9.85 -0.60
C TYR A 32 13.13 8.69 0.32
N PHE A 33 12.21 7.75 0.46
CA PHE A 33 12.45 6.50 1.14
C PHE A 33 13.21 5.53 0.24
N VAL A 34 14.13 4.79 0.86
CA VAL A 34 14.88 3.69 0.28
C VAL A 34 14.75 2.46 1.16
N LEU A 35 14.80 1.30 0.53
CA LEU A 35 14.80 -0.01 1.16
C LEU A 35 16.27 -0.47 1.26
N ARG A 36 16.82 -0.56 2.49
CA ARG A 36 18.22 -0.92 2.84
C ARG A 36 18.37 -2.28 3.54
N GLY A 37 19.44 -3.03 3.26
CA GLY A 37 19.64 -4.39 3.76
C GLY A 37 20.28 -5.34 2.74
N ASN A 38 20.44 -6.60 3.12
CA ASN A 38 21.08 -7.62 2.27
C ASN A 38 20.04 -8.30 1.35
N TYR A 39 19.69 -7.62 0.26
CA TYR A 39 18.72 -8.07 -0.76
C TYR A 39 19.30 -8.98 -1.84
N GLY A 40 20.12 -9.96 -1.45
CA GLY A 40 20.49 -11.02 -2.38
C GLY A 40 19.28 -11.86 -2.83
N ASP A 41 19.52 -13.08 -3.28
CA ASP A 41 18.49 -13.98 -3.82
C ASP A 41 17.33 -14.30 -2.86
N ARG A 42 17.47 -14.02 -1.55
CA ARG A 42 16.42 -14.18 -0.54
C ARG A 42 15.20 -13.31 -0.82
N VAL A 43 15.42 -12.10 -1.33
CA VAL A 43 14.35 -11.11 -1.54
C VAL A 43 13.53 -11.45 -2.78
N GLU A 44 14.18 -11.86 -3.87
CA GLU A 44 13.45 -12.30 -5.05
C GLU A 44 12.59 -13.54 -4.77
N ARG A 45 13.15 -14.52 -4.05
CA ARG A 45 12.41 -15.73 -3.65
C ARG A 45 11.19 -15.41 -2.78
N MET A 46 11.34 -14.50 -1.83
CA MET A 46 10.27 -14.21 -0.88
C MET A 46 9.19 -13.30 -1.49
N PHE A 47 9.58 -12.29 -2.28
CA PHE A 47 8.61 -11.43 -2.98
C PHE A 47 8.01 -12.06 -4.24
N LYS A 48 8.62 -13.12 -4.78
CA LYS A 48 8.28 -13.70 -6.11
C LYS A 48 8.33 -12.64 -7.21
N LEU A 49 9.29 -11.72 -7.11
CA LEU A 49 9.51 -10.60 -8.01
C LEU A 49 11.02 -10.45 -8.23
N THR A 50 11.42 -9.90 -9.38
CA THR A 50 12.80 -9.49 -9.59
C THR A 50 13.17 -8.35 -8.64
N ARG A 51 14.46 -8.14 -8.38
CA ARG A 51 14.96 -6.99 -7.58
C ARG A 51 14.43 -5.65 -8.09
N GLN A 52 14.37 -5.48 -9.41
CA GLN A 52 13.79 -4.27 -10.02
C GLN A 52 12.29 -4.16 -9.77
N GLY A 53 11.55 -5.27 -9.84
CA GLY A 53 10.14 -5.31 -9.49
C GLY A 53 9.87 -4.95 -8.02
N VAL A 54 10.71 -5.43 -7.10
CA VAL A 54 10.66 -5.07 -5.67
C VAL A 54 10.94 -3.58 -5.49
N ARG A 55 12.00 -3.06 -6.11
CA ARG A 55 12.37 -1.64 -6.05
C ARG A 55 11.27 -0.73 -6.58
N TRP A 56 10.69 -1.07 -7.73
CA TRP A 56 9.59 -0.31 -8.33
C TRP A 56 8.35 -0.30 -7.43
N ARG A 57 7.96 -1.46 -6.91
CA ARG A 57 6.77 -1.58 -6.05
C ARG A 57 6.95 -0.85 -4.73
N PHE A 58 8.14 -0.93 -4.15
CA PHE A 58 8.52 -0.14 -2.98
C PHE A 58 8.41 1.36 -3.26
N TRP A 59 9.03 1.83 -4.35
CA TRP A 59 8.99 3.23 -4.76
C TRP A 59 7.56 3.75 -4.89
N ARG A 60 6.72 3.01 -5.63
CA ARG A 60 5.31 3.36 -5.83
C ARG A 60 4.54 3.48 -4.51
N LEU A 61 4.76 2.57 -3.56
CA LEU A 61 3.99 2.58 -2.31
C LEU A 61 4.47 3.68 -1.35
N PHE A 62 5.78 3.79 -1.14
CA PHE A 62 6.34 4.66 -0.11
C PHE A 62 6.59 6.08 -0.61
N ASN A 63 7.05 6.25 -1.84
CA ASN A 63 7.35 7.57 -2.40
C ASN A 63 6.17 8.13 -3.21
N ASP A 64 5.61 7.37 -4.14
CA ASP A 64 4.55 7.93 -4.99
C ASP A 64 3.19 8.03 -4.29
N ILE A 65 2.79 7.03 -3.49
CA ILE A 65 1.47 7.02 -2.85
C ILE A 65 1.52 7.64 -1.46
N TYR A 66 2.40 7.14 -0.59
CA TYR A 66 2.42 7.54 0.82
C TYR A 66 2.91 8.99 1.01
N VAL A 67 4.05 9.37 0.44
CA VAL A 67 4.55 10.76 0.54
C VAL A 67 3.62 11.75 -0.17
N SER A 68 3.14 11.46 -1.38
CA SER A 68 2.20 12.37 -2.08
C SER A 68 0.88 12.59 -1.31
N ALA A 69 0.42 11.62 -0.52
CA ALA A 69 -0.73 11.81 0.34
C ALA A 69 -0.45 12.88 1.42
N TYR A 70 0.74 12.89 2.02
CA TYR A 70 1.14 13.96 2.94
C TYR A 70 1.33 15.30 2.24
N GLU A 71 1.89 15.33 1.03
CA GLU A 71 2.01 16.57 0.25
C GLU A 71 0.63 17.20 0.00
N THR A 72 -0.37 16.37 -0.34
CA THR A 72 -1.76 16.81 -0.53
C THR A 72 -2.34 17.36 0.77
N ILE A 73 -2.13 16.68 1.89
CA ILE A 73 -2.60 17.14 3.21
C ILE A 73 -1.96 18.49 3.56
N ILE A 74 -0.63 18.60 3.43
CA ILE A 74 0.11 19.84 3.68
C ILE A 74 -0.41 20.98 2.79
N PHE A 75 -0.70 20.70 1.53
CA PHE A 75 -1.23 21.71 0.61
C PHE A 75 -2.58 22.25 1.06
N ILE A 76 -3.52 21.38 1.46
CA ILE A 76 -4.84 21.78 1.95
C ILE A 76 -4.73 22.54 3.27
N GLU A 77 -3.98 22.01 4.24
CA GLU A 77 -3.85 22.58 5.58
C GLU A 77 -3.10 23.92 5.58
N LYS A 78 -2.20 24.15 4.62
CA LYS A 78 -1.58 25.47 4.42
C LYS A 78 -2.59 26.56 4.05
N GLN A 79 -3.72 26.21 3.43
CA GLN A 79 -4.74 27.16 3.00
C GLN A 79 -5.86 27.34 4.03
N LEU A 80 -6.27 26.24 4.68
CA LEU A 80 -7.47 26.20 5.52
C LEU A 80 -7.20 26.04 7.02
N GLY A 81 -5.94 25.75 7.40
CA GLY A 81 -5.58 25.35 8.75
C GLY A 81 -5.79 23.83 9.00
N PRO A 82 -5.31 23.31 10.14
CA PRO A 82 -5.36 21.88 10.49
C PRO A 82 -6.66 21.45 11.20
N GLU A 83 -7.67 22.32 11.30
CA GLU A 83 -8.88 22.10 12.11
C GLU A 83 -9.67 20.87 11.65
N PHE A 84 -9.67 20.58 10.35
CA PHE A 84 -10.37 19.44 9.77
C PHE A 84 -9.63 18.10 9.90
N ARG A 85 -8.40 18.08 10.42
CA ARG A 85 -7.57 16.86 10.41
C ARG A 85 -8.21 15.71 11.17
N GLN A 86 -8.80 15.98 12.34
CA GLN A 86 -9.44 14.95 13.15
C GLN A 86 -10.65 14.34 12.42
N ASP A 87 -11.51 15.17 11.86
CA ASP A 87 -12.66 14.71 11.08
C ASP A 87 -12.23 13.94 9.83
N ALA A 88 -11.20 14.41 9.14
CA ALA A 88 -10.63 13.71 7.98
C ALA A 88 -10.12 12.31 8.35
N LEU A 89 -9.47 12.14 9.50
CA LEU A 89 -9.03 10.83 9.99
C LEU A 89 -10.21 9.91 10.32
N ILE A 90 -11.25 10.43 10.97
CA ILE A 90 -12.49 9.67 11.26
C ILE A 90 -13.13 9.18 9.95
N ILE A 91 -13.30 10.09 8.98
CA ILE A 91 -13.88 9.77 7.67
C ILE A 91 -13.01 8.76 6.90
N ALA A 92 -11.68 8.93 6.92
CA ALA A 92 -10.76 8.02 6.25
C ALA A 92 -10.83 6.60 6.84
N HIS A 93 -10.92 6.49 8.17
CA HIS A 93 -11.07 5.23 8.89
C HIS A 93 -12.41 4.55 8.55
N ASP A 94 -13.54 5.27 8.65
CA ASP A 94 -14.86 4.75 8.27
C ASP A 94 -14.86 4.23 6.82
N ARG A 95 -14.32 5.01 5.88
CA ARG A 95 -14.19 4.58 4.47
C ARG A 95 -13.32 3.34 4.31
N PHE A 96 -12.24 3.22 5.09
CA PHE A 96 -11.38 2.03 5.05
C PHE A 96 -12.14 0.79 5.53
N VAL A 97 -12.80 0.87 6.68
CA VAL A 97 -13.58 -0.24 7.25
C VAL A 97 -14.69 -0.68 6.30
N ARG A 98 -15.47 0.27 5.76
CA ARG A 98 -16.52 -0.03 4.76
C ARG A 98 -15.99 -0.76 3.54
N ARG A 99 -14.82 -0.36 3.02
CA ARG A 99 -14.18 -1.05 1.90
C ARG A 99 -13.73 -2.46 2.27
N GLN A 100 -13.20 -2.68 3.46
CA GLN A 100 -12.83 -4.03 3.91
C GLN A 100 -14.07 -4.93 4.00
N HIS A 101 -15.17 -4.44 4.57
CA HIS A 101 -16.42 -5.20 4.62
C HIS A 101 -16.99 -5.51 3.24
N ALA A 102 -16.94 -4.57 2.29
CA ALA A 102 -17.38 -4.81 0.92
C ALA A 102 -16.54 -5.90 0.23
N LEU A 103 -15.21 -5.92 0.45
CA LEU A 103 -14.33 -6.96 -0.07
C LEU A 103 -14.61 -8.33 0.57
N GLN A 104 -14.92 -8.38 1.87
CA GLN A 104 -15.32 -9.61 2.55
C GLN A 104 -16.70 -10.12 2.09
N GLY A 105 -17.65 -9.21 1.85
CA GLY A 105 -18.99 -9.54 1.38
C GLY A 105 -19.05 -10.00 -0.09
N LEU A 106 -18.09 -9.59 -0.93
CA LEU A 106 -17.93 -10.09 -2.29
C LEU A 106 -17.53 -11.58 -2.34
N SER A 107 -16.88 -12.10 -1.28
CA SER A 107 -16.54 -13.53 -1.15
C SER A 107 -17.77 -14.45 -1.03
N PHE A 108 -18.98 -13.92 -0.85
CA PHE A 108 -20.24 -14.70 -0.80
C PHE A 108 -21.13 -14.52 -2.04
N LYS A 109 -20.75 -13.66 -2.99
CA LYS A 109 -21.54 -13.33 -4.19
C LYS A 109 -20.81 -13.62 -5.50
N GLU A 110 -19.89 -14.58 -5.50
CA GLU A 110 -19.48 -15.30 -6.72
C GLU A 110 -20.36 -16.55 -6.98
N ALA A 111 -21.64 -16.51 -6.57
CA ALA A 111 -22.67 -17.23 -7.30
C ALA A 111 -22.93 -16.46 -8.61
N ASN A 112 -22.15 -16.82 -9.62
CA ASN A 112 -22.20 -16.32 -11.00
C ASN A 112 -23.65 -16.02 -11.47
N PRO A 113 -24.04 -14.76 -11.68
CA PRO A 113 -25.39 -14.41 -12.15
C PRO A 113 -25.64 -14.72 -13.64
N TYR A 114 -24.66 -15.26 -14.36
CA TYR A 114 -24.76 -15.61 -15.78
C TYR A 114 -24.62 -17.12 -16.06
N ARG A 115 -24.78 -18.00 -15.05
CA ARG A 115 -24.65 -19.46 -15.27
C ARG A 115 -25.90 -20.13 -15.89
N ASN A 116 -27.01 -19.41 -16.05
CA ASN A 116 -28.28 -19.97 -16.56
C ASN A 116 -28.81 -19.17 -17.76
N GLN A 117 -28.05 -19.05 -18.85
CA GLN A 117 -28.58 -18.52 -20.12
C GLN A 117 -28.30 -19.39 -21.35
N ASP A 118 -27.78 -20.60 -21.19
CA ASP A 118 -27.52 -21.52 -22.30
C ASP A 118 -28.12 -22.91 -22.05
N GLU A 119 -29.42 -22.99 -21.76
CA GLU A 119 -30.20 -24.23 -21.93
C GLU A 119 -31.65 -23.87 -22.31
N ASP A 120 -31.88 -23.73 -23.62
CA ASP A 120 -33.18 -23.90 -24.31
C ASP A 120 -32.91 -24.60 -25.66
#